data_AF-A0A7J4MBF2-F1
#
_entry.id   AF-A0A7J4MBF2-F1
#
_cell.length_a   1.000
_cell.length_b   1.000
_cell.length_c   1.000
_cell.angle_alpha   90.00
_cell.angle_beta   90.00
_cell.angle_gamma   90.00
#
_symmetry.space_group_name_H-M   'P 1'
#
loop_
_entity.id
_entity.type
_entity.pdbx_description
1 polymer ?
#
loop_
_entity_poly.entity_id
_entity_poly.type
_entity_poly.pdbx_seq_one_letter_code
_entity_poly.pdbx_strand_id
1 'polypeptide(L)'
;MPTPLRKGRRKPNCSRSCKPHVIGCERMKTGTRQAWIRHGQEMRRPLLVNASLADEGHVVIVGAGLSGLTAAYRLRQVAPDVRVTVLERAPHAGGVLRTWREDGWVGDVAVNASRPHPAVWRLIDDLGLMDAWRPSNGEAKHRWIVHAGRRHRLGAGTLLKARPWRLLRGMRAARQGGRSMAEALPVPWLADAMTHGIVNAPATDVDADVLMPTMARYGPAPPMGRRALARAVRATYPGWTPKRGQLASLDGGMEVLIEALVTALDADDGVELCFNVDLATPEAAAAHAGVGLRSVLWAAPREHDAAGPQLTVVAAGYLQADVAEVPVGYGTLFPDARSPISGILHESDVHAGSR
;
A
#
# COMPACT_ATOMS: atom_id res chain seq x y z
N MET A 1 29.17 13.57 54.69
CA MET A 1 27.72 13.86 54.53
C MET A 1 27.54 14.81 53.35
N PRO A 2 26.93 14.37 52.24
CA PRO A 2 26.53 15.27 51.16
C PRO A 2 25.02 15.55 51.19
N THR A 3 24.70 16.84 51.17
CA THR A 3 23.38 17.45 51.17
C THR A 3 22.56 17.06 49.92
N PRO A 4 21.25 16.79 50.02
CA PRO A 4 20.45 16.37 48.87
C PRO A 4 19.99 17.58 48.02
N LEU A 5 20.30 17.54 46.73
CA LEU A 5 19.79 18.46 45.71
C LEU A 5 18.26 18.29 45.55
N ARG A 6 17.52 19.33 45.94
CA ARG A 6 16.07 19.47 45.74
C ARG A 6 15.73 19.46 44.24
N LYS A 7 14.86 18.52 43.84
CA LYS A 7 14.24 18.42 42.51
C LYS A 7 13.29 19.59 42.26
N GLY A 8 13.70 20.58 41.49
CA GLY A 8 12.82 21.57 40.88
C GLY A 8 12.31 21.11 39.51
N ARG A 9 11.30 20.23 39.45
CA ARG A 9 10.57 19.96 38.20
C ARG A 9 9.45 21.00 38.03
N ARG A 10 9.70 22.08 37.30
CA ARG A 10 8.63 22.87 36.69
C ARG A 10 8.28 22.23 35.34
N LYS A 11 7.09 21.65 35.26
CA LYS A 11 6.48 21.21 33.99
C LYS A 11 6.19 22.47 33.15
N PRO A 12 6.55 22.52 31.86
CA PRO A 12 5.99 23.53 30.98
C PRO A 12 4.51 23.21 30.76
N ASN A 13 3.65 24.21 31.02
CA ASN A 13 2.23 24.19 30.69
C ASN A 13 2.04 24.03 29.18
N CYS A 14 1.85 22.80 28.71
CA CYS A 14 1.32 22.55 27.37
C CYS A 14 -0.20 22.73 27.44
N SER A 15 -0.67 23.95 27.21
CA SER A 15 -2.08 24.23 26.96
C SER A 15 -2.23 24.80 25.56
N ARG A 16 -3.29 24.35 24.88
CA ARG A 16 -3.86 24.84 23.60
C ARG A 16 -3.34 24.17 22.32
N SER A 17 -4.02 23.08 21.98
CA SER A 17 -4.62 22.81 20.67
C SER A 17 -3.80 23.19 19.41
N CYS A 18 -2.86 22.34 19.02
CA CYS A 18 -2.56 22.14 17.60
C CYS A 18 -3.49 21.03 17.09
N LYS A 19 -4.72 21.39 16.71
CA LYS A 19 -5.50 20.56 15.78
C LYS A 19 -4.95 20.88 14.39
N PRO A 20 -4.50 19.89 13.59
CA PRO A 20 -4.18 20.15 12.19
C PRO A 20 -5.43 20.74 11.53
N HIS A 21 -5.33 22.00 11.09
CA HIS A 21 -6.34 22.62 10.26
C HIS A 21 -6.31 21.90 8.90
N VAL A 22 -7.21 20.95 8.73
CA VAL A 22 -7.65 20.50 7.41
C VAL A 22 -8.58 21.59 6.90
N ILE A 23 -8.08 22.49 6.05
CA ILE A 23 -8.90 23.49 5.34
C ILE A 23 -8.54 23.45 3.86
N GLY A 24 -9.56 23.53 3.01
CA GLY A 24 -9.37 24.08 1.66
C GLY A 24 -9.65 23.17 0.47
N CYS A 25 -10.57 22.21 0.55
CA CYS A 25 -11.19 21.66 -0.65
C CYS A 25 -12.70 21.63 -0.42
N GLU A 26 -13.43 22.67 -0.84
CA GLU A 26 -14.89 22.61 -0.91
C GLU A 26 -15.40 21.45 -1.81
N ARG A 27 -14.50 20.82 -2.60
CA ARG A 27 -14.80 19.63 -3.43
C ARG A 27 -14.42 18.28 -2.82
N MET A 28 -13.67 18.21 -1.72
CA MET A 28 -13.44 16.98 -0.97
C MET A 28 -13.85 17.17 0.48
N LYS A 29 -15.16 17.10 0.72
CA LYS A 29 -15.69 16.92 2.07
C LYS A 29 -15.30 15.51 2.55
N THR A 30 -14.12 15.39 3.14
CA THR A 30 -13.50 14.15 3.65
C THR A 30 -14.32 13.44 4.73
N GLY A 31 -15.42 14.04 5.20
CA GLY A 31 -16.41 13.40 6.08
C GLY A 31 -17.67 12.87 5.39
N THR A 32 -17.85 13.07 4.07
CA THR A 32 -19.10 12.72 3.41
C THR A 32 -19.25 11.24 3.15
N ARG A 33 -20.52 10.80 3.12
CA ARG A 33 -20.92 9.47 2.68
C ARG A 33 -20.24 9.05 1.37
N GLN A 34 -20.16 9.95 0.40
CA GLN A 34 -19.61 9.66 -0.93
C GLN A 34 -18.09 9.50 -0.90
N ALA A 35 -17.35 10.30 -0.12
CA ALA A 35 -15.91 10.13 0.07
C ALA A 35 -15.58 8.75 0.67
N TRP A 36 -16.33 8.30 1.68
CA TRP A 36 -16.17 6.97 2.25
C TRP A 36 -16.50 5.83 1.29
N ILE A 37 -17.51 6.00 0.42
CA ILE A 37 -17.81 5.03 -0.64
C ILE A 37 -16.70 5.01 -1.70
N ARG A 38 -16.13 6.17 -2.01
CA ARG A 38 -15.05 6.29 -3.01
C ARG A 38 -13.75 5.69 -2.50
N HIS A 39 -13.30 6.06 -1.30
CA HIS A 39 -11.95 5.74 -0.81
C HIS A 39 -11.94 4.65 0.27
N GLY A 40 -13.09 4.20 0.76
CA GLY A 40 -13.17 3.12 1.73
C GLY A 40 -12.49 3.47 3.05
N GLN A 41 -11.65 2.57 3.54
CA GLN A 41 -10.96 2.76 4.83
C GLN A 41 -9.75 3.70 4.72
N GLU A 42 -9.34 4.09 3.52
CA GLU A 42 -8.25 5.07 3.33
C GLU A 42 -8.61 6.43 3.94
N MET A 43 -9.90 6.75 4.06
CA MET A 43 -10.38 7.94 4.77
C MET A 43 -9.97 8.00 6.25
N ARG A 44 -9.51 6.89 6.83
CA ARG A 44 -8.95 6.85 8.19
C ARG A 44 -7.54 7.41 8.27
N ARG A 45 -6.77 7.33 7.19
CA ARG A 45 -5.37 7.77 7.20
C ARG A 45 -5.33 9.28 6.94
N PRO A 46 -4.50 10.04 7.67
CA PRO A 46 -4.31 11.45 7.37
C PRO A 46 -3.73 11.60 5.98
N LEU A 47 -4.36 12.44 5.16
CA LEU A 47 -3.77 12.91 3.91
C LEU A 47 -3.09 14.24 4.20
N LEU A 48 -1.76 14.27 4.09
CA LEU A 48 -0.96 15.47 4.25
C LEU A 48 -0.65 16.01 2.85
N VAL A 49 -1.40 17.02 2.43
CA VAL A 49 -1.19 17.72 1.17
C VAL A 49 -1.26 19.22 1.42
N ASN A 50 -0.38 19.98 0.77
CA ASN A 50 -0.45 21.43 0.83
C ASN A 50 -1.70 21.90 0.07
N ALA A 51 -2.55 22.71 0.68
CA ALA A 51 -3.77 23.20 0.06
C ALA A 51 -3.49 24.03 -1.21
N SER A 52 -2.30 24.65 -1.27
CA SER A 52 -1.84 25.48 -2.38
C SER A 52 -1.01 24.72 -3.41
N LEU A 53 -1.07 23.37 -3.44
CA LEU A 53 -0.23 22.55 -4.31
C LEU A 53 -0.33 22.97 -5.78
N ALA A 54 -1.51 23.34 -6.26
CA ALA A 54 -1.77 23.66 -7.66
C ALA A 54 -1.97 25.15 -7.96
N ASP A 55 -1.79 26.04 -6.96
CA ASP A 55 -2.12 27.48 -7.08
C ASP A 55 -1.26 28.19 -8.13
N GLU A 56 -0.06 27.70 -8.40
CA GLU A 56 0.88 28.25 -9.38
C GLU A 56 0.61 27.73 -10.81
N GLY A 57 -0.42 26.90 -11.01
CA GLY A 57 -0.78 26.32 -12.31
C GLY A 57 0.19 25.25 -12.81
N HIS A 58 1.21 24.89 -12.01
CA HIS A 58 2.20 23.86 -12.33
C HIS A 58 2.57 23.09 -11.08
N VAL A 59 2.51 21.75 -11.15
CA VAL A 59 2.89 20.82 -10.09
C VAL A 59 4.07 19.96 -10.54
N VAL A 60 5.05 19.79 -9.66
CA VAL A 60 6.21 18.92 -9.88
C VAL A 60 6.07 17.70 -9.01
N ILE A 61 6.18 16.52 -9.61
CA ILE A 61 6.08 15.24 -8.93
C ILE A 61 7.45 14.56 -9.01
N VAL A 62 8.04 14.24 -7.86
CA VAL A 62 9.32 13.51 -7.81
C VAL A 62 9.07 12.02 -7.61
N GLY A 63 9.49 11.22 -8.59
CA GLY A 63 9.35 9.76 -8.66
C GLY A 63 8.23 9.32 -9.61
N ALA A 64 8.58 8.59 -10.67
CA ALA A 64 7.64 7.99 -11.64
C ALA A 64 7.26 6.55 -11.26
N GLY A 65 7.16 6.23 -9.96
CA GLY A 65 6.53 5.01 -9.49
C GLY A 65 4.99 5.08 -9.56
N LEU A 66 4.31 3.98 -9.22
CA LEU A 66 2.84 3.92 -9.24
C LEU A 66 2.16 5.11 -8.54
N SER A 67 2.68 5.52 -7.37
CA SER A 67 2.17 6.67 -6.61
C SER A 67 2.27 7.99 -7.37
N GLY A 68 3.44 8.30 -7.94
CA GLY A 68 3.68 9.55 -8.67
C GLY A 68 2.91 9.62 -9.99
N LEU A 69 2.94 8.52 -10.77
CA LEU A 69 2.17 8.43 -12.03
C LEU A 69 0.66 8.53 -11.77
N THR A 70 0.14 7.83 -10.76
CA THR A 70 -1.29 7.93 -10.41
C THR A 70 -1.63 9.33 -9.91
N ALA A 71 -0.74 9.99 -9.16
CA ALA A 71 -0.96 11.36 -8.73
C ALA A 71 -1.02 12.33 -9.92
N ALA A 72 -0.10 12.21 -10.89
CA ALA A 72 -0.13 12.98 -12.13
C ALA A 72 -1.44 12.77 -12.89
N TYR A 73 -1.78 11.50 -13.15
CA TYR A 73 -2.98 11.11 -13.89
C TYR A 73 -4.26 11.64 -13.22
N ARG A 74 -4.38 11.50 -11.90
CA ARG A 74 -5.55 11.98 -11.16
C ARG A 74 -5.61 13.49 -11.04
N LEU A 75 -4.47 14.17 -10.94
CA LEU A 75 -4.40 15.63 -10.88
C LEU A 75 -4.91 16.24 -12.20
N ARG A 76 -4.42 15.75 -13.33
CA ARG A 76 -4.88 16.17 -14.68
C ARG A 76 -6.38 16.00 -14.87
N GLN A 77 -6.96 14.90 -14.37
CA GLN A 77 -8.41 14.68 -14.44
C GLN A 77 -9.24 15.71 -13.65
N VAL A 78 -8.75 16.17 -12.50
CA VAL A 78 -9.52 17.09 -11.62
C VAL A 78 -9.16 18.55 -11.83
N ALA A 79 -7.99 18.83 -12.42
CA ALA A 79 -7.49 20.16 -12.74
C ALA A 79 -6.80 20.15 -14.13
N PRO A 80 -7.57 20.10 -15.24
CA PRO A 80 -7.04 20.01 -16.60
C PRO A 80 -6.24 21.24 -17.08
N ASP A 81 -6.27 22.33 -16.32
CA ASP A 81 -5.48 23.54 -16.63
C ASP A 81 -4.11 23.56 -15.93
N VAL A 82 -3.85 22.60 -15.03
CA VAL A 82 -2.59 22.50 -14.27
C VAL A 82 -1.58 21.69 -15.07
N ARG A 83 -0.42 22.29 -15.38
CA ARG A 83 0.73 21.58 -15.92
C ARG A 83 1.30 20.64 -14.87
N VAL A 84 1.77 19.47 -15.28
CA VAL A 84 2.43 18.49 -14.41
C VAL A 84 3.79 18.11 -14.99
N THR A 85 4.85 18.20 -14.20
CA THR A 85 6.15 17.64 -14.56
C THR A 85 6.48 16.51 -13.60
N VAL A 86 6.75 15.31 -14.11
CA VAL A 86 7.19 14.15 -13.32
C VAL A 86 8.69 13.97 -13.52
N LEU A 87 9.46 14.01 -12.45
CA LEU A 87 10.91 13.83 -12.46
C LEU A 87 11.27 12.45 -11.92
N GLU A 88 12.01 11.65 -12.69
CA GLU A 88 12.45 10.31 -12.33
C GLU A 88 13.96 10.18 -12.51
N ARG A 89 14.63 9.57 -11.52
CA ARG A 89 16.08 9.38 -11.55
C ARG A 89 16.49 8.26 -12.51
N ALA A 90 15.66 7.24 -12.64
CA ALA A 90 15.91 6.11 -13.52
C ALA A 90 15.64 6.50 -14.99
N PRO A 91 16.19 5.73 -15.95
CA PRO A 91 15.85 5.89 -17.37
C PRO A 91 14.46 5.36 -17.73
N HIS A 92 13.67 4.89 -16.76
CA HIS A 92 12.37 4.28 -16.96
C HIS A 92 11.41 4.59 -15.79
N ALA A 93 10.11 4.50 -16.04
CA ALA A 93 9.08 4.62 -15.01
C ALA A 93 8.86 3.29 -14.25
N GLY A 94 7.96 3.29 -13.26
CA GLY A 94 7.46 2.10 -12.56
C GLY A 94 8.04 1.87 -11.17
N GLY A 95 9.24 2.38 -10.90
CA GLY A 95 9.94 2.15 -9.63
C GLY A 95 10.12 0.65 -9.37
N VAL A 96 9.56 0.16 -8.26
CA VAL A 96 9.67 -1.27 -7.87
C VAL A 96 8.69 -2.18 -8.62
N LEU A 97 7.64 -1.64 -9.26
CA LEU A 97 6.68 -2.46 -10.01
C LEU A 97 7.30 -2.86 -11.36
N ARG A 98 7.81 -4.08 -11.42
CA ARG A 98 8.42 -4.68 -12.60
C ARG A 98 7.89 -6.10 -12.77
N THR A 99 7.76 -6.54 -14.03
CA THR A 99 7.34 -7.89 -14.37
C THR A 99 8.44 -8.57 -15.18
N TRP A 100 8.93 -9.72 -14.70
CA TRP A 100 9.79 -10.60 -15.49
C TRP A 100 8.92 -11.46 -16.42
N ARG A 101 9.33 -11.56 -17.69
CA ARG A 101 8.65 -12.32 -18.73
C ARG A 101 9.67 -13.07 -19.58
N GLU A 102 9.55 -14.38 -19.68
CA GLU A 102 10.49 -15.22 -20.44
C GLU A 102 9.80 -16.54 -20.79
N ASP A 103 9.87 -17.00 -22.06
CA ASP A 103 9.31 -18.28 -22.51
C ASP A 103 7.84 -18.55 -22.10
N GLY A 104 7.01 -17.50 -22.09
CA GLY A 104 5.59 -17.58 -21.67
C GLY A 104 5.37 -17.55 -20.15
N TRP A 105 6.43 -17.52 -19.35
CA TRP A 105 6.37 -17.29 -17.91
C TRP A 105 6.20 -15.80 -17.62
N VAL A 106 5.44 -15.50 -16.58
CA VAL A 106 5.22 -14.14 -16.07
C VAL A 106 5.38 -14.18 -14.55
N GLY A 107 6.19 -13.27 -14.01
CA GLY A 107 6.40 -13.14 -12.58
C GLY A 107 6.64 -11.70 -12.17
N ASP A 108 5.78 -11.18 -11.30
CA ASP A 108 5.95 -9.85 -10.72
C ASP A 108 6.96 -9.87 -9.56
N VAL A 109 7.93 -8.96 -9.58
CA VAL A 109 9.02 -8.95 -8.58
C VAL A 109 8.72 -8.08 -7.35
N ALA A 110 7.56 -7.41 -7.29
CA ALA A 110 7.17 -6.59 -6.14
C ALA A 110 5.68 -6.66 -5.81
N VAL A 111 4.81 -6.39 -6.78
CA VAL A 111 3.35 -6.42 -6.61
C VAL A 111 2.79 -7.36 -7.66
N ASN A 112 2.31 -8.53 -7.24
CA ASN A 112 1.77 -9.54 -8.17
C ASN A 112 0.25 -9.50 -8.33
N ALA A 113 -0.46 -8.98 -7.34
CA ALA A 113 -1.90 -8.88 -7.37
C ALA A 113 -2.43 -7.83 -6.39
N SER A 114 -3.64 -7.37 -6.66
CA SER A 114 -4.38 -6.48 -5.78
C SER A 114 -5.48 -7.20 -5.01
N ARG A 115 -5.62 -6.85 -3.73
CA ARG A 115 -6.83 -7.16 -2.97
C ARG A 115 -7.97 -6.26 -3.47
N PRO A 116 -9.23 -6.69 -3.34
CA PRO A 116 -10.39 -5.87 -3.66
C PRO A 116 -10.31 -4.48 -3.03
N HIS A 117 -10.04 -3.47 -3.86
CA HIS A 117 -10.00 -2.08 -3.44
C HIS A 117 -10.59 -1.18 -4.54
N PRO A 118 -11.56 -0.31 -4.23
CA PRO A 118 -12.24 0.50 -5.24
C PRO A 118 -11.31 1.48 -5.96
N ALA A 119 -10.23 1.94 -5.31
CA ALA A 119 -9.27 2.83 -5.96
C ALA A 119 -8.50 2.12 -7.10
N VAL A 120 -8.17 0.84 -6.92
CA VAL A 120 -7.45 0.07 -7.94
C VAL A 120 -8.39 -0.28 -9.07
N TRP A 121 -9.59 -0.81 -8.80
CA TRP A 121 -10.54 -1.17 -9.85
C TRP A 121 -10.95 0.00 -10.72
N ARG A 122 -11.15 1.18 -10.13
CA ARG A 122 -11.45 2.39 -10.92
C ARG A 122 -10.26 2.81 -11.76
N LEU A 123 -9.03 2.73 -11.23
CA LEU A 123 -7.84 3.03 -12.03
C LEU A 123 -7.69 2.06 -13.22
N ILE A 124 -7.93 0.76 -13.01
CA ILE A 124 -7.96 -0.23 -14.09
C ILE A 124 -9.01 0.12 -15.14
N ASP A 125 -10.22 0.47 -14.71
CA ASP A 125 -11.33 0.84 -15.60
C ASP A 125 -11.04 2.13 -16.38
N ASP A 126 -10.57 3.17 -15.70
CA ASP A 126 -10.25 4.47 -16.28
C ASP A 126 -9.12 4.38 -17.33
N LEU A 127 -8.23 3.40 -17.20
CA LEU A 127 -7.15 3.11 -18.14
C LEU A 127 -7.55 2.11 -19.23
N GLY A 128 -8.81 1.65 -19.26
CA GLY A 128 -9.29 0.70 -20.26
C GLY A 128 -8.72 -0.72 -20.10
N LEU A 129 -8.17 -1.06 -18.94
CA LEU A 129 -7.49 -2.34 -18.68
C LEU A 129 -8.42 -3.45 -18.17
N MET A 130 -9.73 -3.23 -18.16
CA MET A 130 -10.68 -4.16 -17.54
C MET A 130 -10.70 -5.54 -18.22
N ASP A 131 -10.43 -5.61 -19.52
CA ASP A 131 -10.37 -6.86 -20.27
C ASP A 131 -9.14 -7.71 -19.90
N ALA A 132 -8.03 -7.06 -19.55
CA ALA A 132 -6.82 -7.70 -19.05
C ALA A 132 -6.87 -7.96 -17.53
N TRP A 133 -7.85 -7.40 -16.81
CA TRP A 133 -7.96 -7.52 -15.36
C TRP A 133 -8.66 -8.80 -14.93
N ARG A 134 -7.88 -9.79 -14.50
CA ARG A 134 -8.35 -11.15 -14.22
C ARG A 134 -8.41 -11.44 -12.72
N PRO A 135 -9.44 -12.14 -12.24
CA PRO A 135 -9.43 -12.68 -10.89
C PRO A 135 -8.39 -13.80 -10.75
N SER A 136 -7.74 -13.88 -9.58
CA SER A 136 -6.86 -14.99 -9.23
C SER A 136 -7.62 -16.32 -9.18
N ASN A 137 -6.91 -17.44 -9.32
CA ASN A 137 -7.49 -18.78 -9.22
C ASN A 137 -8.31 -18.93 -7.92
N GLY A 138 -9.59 -19.35 -8.06
CA GLY A 138 -10.51 -19.51 -6.94
C GLY A 138 -10.11 -20.63 -5.97
N GLU A 139 -9.31 -21.59 -6.43
CA GLU A 139 -8.75 -22.67 -5.61
C GLU A 139 -7.57 -22.18 -4.75
N ALA A 140 -6.82 -21.18 -5.24
CA ALA A 140 -5.68 -20.56 -4.58
C ALA A 140 -6.01 -19.62 -3.40
N LYS A 141 -7.15 -19.84 -2.73
CA LYS A 141 -7.64 -19.01 -1.62
C LYS A 141 -6.88 -19.20 -0.30
N HIS A 142 -5.99 -20.19 -0.25
CA HIS A 142 -5.28 -20.57 0.97
C HIS A 142 -3.94 -19.84 1.08
N ARG A 143 -3.61 -19.42 2.31
CA ARG A 143 -2.31 -18.85 2.68
C ARG A 143 -1.70 -19.73 3.75
N TRP A 144 -0.43 -20.04 3.63
CA TRP A 144 0.27 -20.95 4.53
C TRP A 144 1.29 -20.20 5.37
N ILE A 145 1.56 -20.70 6.58
CA ILE A 145 2.60 -20.19 7.46
C ILE A 145 3.39 -21.39 7.96
N VAL A 146 4.71 -21.41 7.78
CA VAL A 146 5.58 -22.46 8.34
C VAL A 146 6.18 -21.95 9.64
N HIS A 147 5.84 -22.60 10.75
CA HIS A 147 6.36 -22.25 12.07
C HIS A 147 6.70 -23.51 12.84
N ALA A 148 7.87 -23.54 13.49
CA ALA A 148 8.38 -24.69 14.25
C ALA A 148 8.33 -26.02 13.46
N GLY A 149 8.75 -25.97 12.19
CA GLY A 149 8.76 -27.14 11.29
C GLY A 149 7.37 -27.63 10.85
N ARG A 150 6.28 -26.91 11.18
CA ARG A 150 4.91 -27.29 10.83
C ARG A 150 4.27 -26.26 9.93
N ARG A 151 3.51 -26.73 8.93
CA ARG A 151 2.72 -25.87 8.03
C ARG A 151 1.34 -25.62 8.63
N HIS A 152 0.96 -24.36 8.73
CA HIS A 152 -0.31 -23.88 9.26
C HIS A 152 -1.10 -23.17 8.16
N ARG A 153 -2.33 -23.62 7.89
CA ARG A 153 -3.24 -22.89 7.00
C ARG A 153 -3.81 -21.67 7.72
N LEU A 154 -3.63 -20.47 7.16
CA LEU A 154 -4.24 -19.27 7.70
C LEU A 154 -5.76 -19.33 7.54
N GLY A 155 -6.50 -19.21 8.64
CA GLY A 155 -7.94 -19.32 8.66
C GLY A 155 -8.50 -19.37 10.09
N ALA A 156 -9.80 -19.65 10.21
CA ALA A 156 -10.50 -19.67 11.50
C ALA A 156 -9.84 -20.61 12.53
N GLY A 157 -9.37 -21.78 12.10
CA GLY A 157 -8.69 -22.74 12.98
C GLY A 157 -7.38 -22.20 13.57
N THR A 158 -6.65 -21.36 12.82
CA THR A 158 -5.41 -20.72 13.31
C THR A 158 -5.71 -19.63 14.32
N LEU A 159 -6.77 -18.84 14.11
CA LEU A 159 -7.24 -17.84 15.07
C LEU A 159 -7.79 -18.46 16.37
N LEU A 160 -8.39 -19.64 16.31
CA LEU A 160 -8.86 -20.35 17.50
C LEU A 160 -7.66 -20.80 18.37
N LYS A 161 -6.61 -21.34 17.74
CA LYS A 161 -5.35 -21.73 18.41
C LYS A 161 -4.62 -20.53 19.04
N ALA A 162 -4.84 -19.33 18.53
CA ALA A 162 -4.29 -18.08 19.05
C ALA A 162 -4.87 -17.61 20.40
N ARG A 163 -5.78 -18.39 21.03
CA ARG A 163 -6.48 -18.08 22.29
C ARG A 163 -7.29 -16.77 22.20
N PRO A 164 -8.63 -16.83 22.01
CA PRO A 164 -9.46 -15.65 21.73
C PRO A 164 -9.32 -14.48 22.70
N TRP A 165 -9.10 -14.74 24.00
CA TRP A 165 -8.90 -13.69 24.99
C TRP A 165 -7.63 -12.85 24.74
N ARG A 166 -6.55 -13.46 24.19
CA ARG A 166 -5.33 -12.75 23.79
C ARG A 166 -5.63 -11.80 22.64
N LEU A 167 -6.39 -12.27 21.64
CA LEU A 167 -6.81 -11.46 20.50
C LEU A 167 -7.69 -10.29 20.94
N LEU A 168 -8.61 -10.51 21.88
CA LEU A 168 -9.42 -9.43 22.46
C LEU A 168 -8.57 -8.39 23.21
N ARG A 169 -7.58 -8.84 23.98
CA ARG A 169 -6.64 -7.95 24.69
C ARG A 169 -5.82 -7.13 23.70
N GLY A 170 -5.25 -7.77 22.67
CA GLY A 170 -4.50 -7.09 21.61
C GLY A 170 -5.34 -6.07 20.85
N MET A 171 -6.57 -6.43 20.48
CA MET A 171 -7.51 -5.49 19.85
C MET A 171 -7.85 -4.29 20.75
N ARG A 172 -7.98 -4.48 22.06
CA ARG A 172 -8.16 -3.38 23.01
C ARG A 172 -6.91 -2.51 23.11
N ALA A 173 -5.73 -3.11 23.11
CA ALA A 173 -4.45 -2.38 23.12
C ALA A 173 -4.32 -1.54 21.85
N ALA A 174 -4.52 -2.11 20.66
CA ALA A 174 -4.47 -1.41 19.38
C ALA A 174 -5.39 -0.17 19.36
N ARG A 175 -6.57 -0.26 19.99
CA ARG A 175 -7.53 0.86 20.07
C ARG A 175 -7.12 2.01 20.99
N GLN A 176 -6.03 1.86 21.74
CA GLN A 176 -5.45 2.94 22.52
C GLN A 176 -4.55 3.86 21.66
N GLY A 177 -4.24 3.45 20.42
CA GLY A 177 -3.35 4.16 19.50
C GLY A 177 -1.86 3.97 19.81
N GLY A 178 -1.02 4.15 18.79
CA GLY A 178 0.45 4.12 18.91
C GLY A 178 1.01 2.79 19.42
N ARG A 179 0.39 1.67 19.04
CA ARG A 179 0.83 0.32 19.41
C ARG A 179 1.47 -0.39 18.24
N SER A 180 2.44 -1.23 18.54
CA SER A 180 3.02 -2.14 17.55
C SER A 180 2.04 -3.25 17.16
N MET A 181 2.30 -3.89 16.02
CA MET A 181 1.57 -5.08 15.60
C MET A 181 1.79 -6.28 16.53
N ALA A 182 2.95 -6.37 17.19
CA ALA A 182 3.22 -7.37 18.22
C ALA A 182 2.29 -7.23 19.44
N GLU A 183 1.97 -5.99 19.85
CA GLU A 183 1.01 -5.71 20.91
C GLU A 183 -0.43 -5.90 20.45
N ALA A 184 -0.74 -5.49 19.21
CA ALA A 184 -2.09 -5.57 18.64
C ALA A 184 -2.53 -7.01 18.32
N LEU A 185 -1.59 -7.85 17.91
CA LEU A 185 -1.75 -9.27 17.67
C LEU A 185 -0.75 -10.04 18.53
N PRO A 186 -1.05 -10.27 19.82
CA PRO A 186 -0.10 -10.85 20.78
C PRO A 186 0.02 -12.36 20.59
N VAL A 187 0.42 -12.77 19.39
CA VAL A 187 0.70 -14.14 18.93
C VAL A 187 1.93 -14.01 18.02
N PRO A 188 3.16 -14.04 18.58
CA PRO A 188 4.37 -13.54 17.91
C PRO A 188 4.55 -14.06 16.48
N TRP A 189 4.62 -15.38 16.31
CA TRP A 189 4.80 -16.01 14.99
C TRP A 189 3.73 -15.62 13.95
N LEU A 190 2.50 -15.35 14.39
CA LEU A 190 1.40 -14.95 13.50
C LEU A 190 1.48 -13.46 13.17
N ALA A 191 1.88 -12.64 14.13
CA ALA A 191 2.11 -11.22 13.94
C ALA A 191 3.29 -11.01 12.96
N ASP A 192 4.42 -11.67 13.21
CA ASP A 192 5.60 -11.58 12.35
C ASP A 192 5.32 -12.14 10.95
N ALA A 193 4.59 -13.27 10.84
CA ALA A 193 4.20 -13.78 9.52
C ALA A 193 3.39 -12.73 8.74
N MET A 194 2.44 -12.08 9.41
CA MET A 194 1.60 -11.06 8.78
C MET A 194 2.39 -9.79 8.42
N THR A 195 3.27 -9.31 9.29
CA THR A 195 4.03 -8.07 9.01
C THR A 195 5.14 -8.30 8.01
N HIS A 196 5.83 -9.45 8.03
CA HIS A 196 6.78 -9.81 6.97
C HIS A 196 6.09 -9.90 5.61
N GLY A 197 4.91 -10.52 5.55
CA GLY A 197 4.16 -10.65 4.30
C GLY A 197 3.51 -9.35 3.79
N ILE A 198 3.50 -8.25 4.54
CA ILE A 198 2.90 -6.97 4.10
C ILE A 198 3.95 -5.86 3.94
N VAL A 199 4.90 -5.75 4.89
CA VAL A 199 5.88 -4.66 4.95
C VAL A 199 7.31 -5.16 5.17
N ASN A 200 7.54 -6.48 5.15
CA ASN A 200 8.85 -7.10 5.35
C ASN A 200 9.58 -6.67 6.65
N ALA A 201 8.84 -6.43 7.74
CA ALA A 201 9.41 -5.98 9.01
C ALA A 201 8.91 -6.79 10.22
N PRO A 202 9.69 -6.88 11.32
CA PRO A 202 9.25 -7.48 12.57
C PRO A 202 8.00 -6.79 13.11
N ALA A 203 7.11 -7.54 13.76
CA ALA A 203 5.85 -7.00 14.24
C ALA A 203 6.00 -5.93 15.34
N THR A 204 7.16 -5.88 16.01
CA THR A 204 7.50 -4.84 16.99
C THR A 204 7.68 -3.46 16.37
N ASP A 205 8.09 -3.42 15.10
CA ASP A 205 8.52 -2.19 14.42
C ASP A 205 7.42 -1.62 13.51
N VAL A 206 6.27 -2.31 13.45
CA VAL A 206 5.15 -1.96 12.58
C VAL A 206 4.00 -1.40 13.41
N ASP A 207 3.62 -0.17 13.13
CA ASP A 207 2.50 0.51 13.79
C ASP A 207 1.14 -0.10 13.37
N ALA A 208 0.36 -0.54 14.36
CA ALA A 208 -0.95 -1.13 14.16
C ALA A 208 -2.03 -0.14 13.69
N ASP A 209 -1.88 1.16 13.99
CA ASP A 209 -2.76 2.23 13.54
C ASP A 209 -2.66 2.37 12.02
N VAL A 210 -1.44 2.35 11.49
CA VAL A 210 -1.18 2.50 10.06
C VAL A 210 -1.47 1.21 9.30
N LEU A 211 -1.02 0.05 9.80
CA LEU A 211 -1.21 -1.23 9.10
C LEU A 211 -2.68 -1.70 9.15
N MET A 212 -3.34 -1.52 10.29
CA MET A 212 -4.69 -2.04 10.56
C MET A 212 -5.65 -0.97 11.13
N PRO A 213 -5.89 0.13 10.40
CA PRO A 213 -6.62 1.30 10.91
C PRO A 213 -8.05 0.98 11.34
N THR A 214 -8.70 0.01 10.70
CA THR A 214 -10.05 -0.44 11.10
C THR A 214 -10.04 -1.16 12.45
N MET A 215 -9.02 -1.96 12.73
CA MET A 215 -8.89 -2.70 13.99
C MET A 215 -8.56 -1.74 15.13
N ALA A 216 -7.58 -0.87 14.89
CA ALA A 216 -7.13 0.17 15.81
C ALA A 216 -8.14 1.31 16.00
N ARG A 217 -9.13 1.44 15.11
CA ARG A 217 -10.04 2.61 15.07
C ARG A 217 -9.27 3.92 14.89
N TYR A 218 -8.15 3.87 14.17
CA TYR A 218 -7.38 5.05 13.82
C TYR A 218 -8.19 5.97 12.89
N GLY A 219 -8.05 7.27 13.09
CA GLY A 219 -8.70 8.31 12.28
C GLY A 219 -10.22 8.42 12.41
N PRO A 220 -10.88 9.20 11.53
CA PRO A 220 -12.32 9.42 11.58
C PRO A 220 -13.12 8.12 11.40
N ALA A 221 -14.34 8.12 11.92
CA ALA A 221 -15.28 7.02 11.73
C ALA A 221 -16.12 7.23 10.46
N PRO A 222 -16.50 6.15 9.75
CA PRO A 222 -17.43 6.27 8.63
C PRO A 222 -18.81 6.75 9.10
N PRO A 223 -19.54 7.51 8.27
CA PRO A 223 -20.88 7.99 8.58
C PRO A 223 -21.96 6.88 8.51
N MET A 224 -21.55 5.62 8.42
CA MET A 224 -22.44 4.46 8.35
C MET A 224 -21.76 3.21 8.93
N GLY A 225 -22.57 2.20 9.28
CA GLY A 225 -22.04 0.93 9.79
C GLY A 225 -21.16 0.18 8.77
N ARG A 226 -20.18 -0.58 9.27
CA ARG A 226 -19.18 -1.32 8.47
C ARG A 226 -19.80 -2.17 7.34
N ARG A 227 -20.90 -2.88 7.62
CA ARG A 227 -21.59 -3.73 6.62
C ARG A 227 -22.25 -2.89 5.53
N ALA A 228 -22.86 -1.76 5.90
CA ALA A 228 -23.47 -0.84 4.94
C ALA A 228 -22.41 -0.21 4.04
N LEU A 229 -21.28 0.22 4.61
CA LEU A 229 -20.16 0.75 3.85
C LEU A 229 -19.59 -0.28 2.89
N ALA A 230 -19.33 -1.51 3.37
CA ALA A 230 -18.82 -2.58 2.52
C ALA A 230 -19.77 -2.88 1.35
N ARG A 231 -21.10 -2.89 1.58
CA ARG A 231 -22.10 -3.06 0.53
C ARG A 231 -22.09 -1.90 -0.47
N ALA A 232 -22.04 -0.67 0.02
CA ALA A 232 -22.04 0.51 -0.83
C ALA A 232 -20.77 0.58 -1.70
N VAL A 233 -19.59 0.33 -1.12
CA VAL A 233 -18.33 0.24 -1.87
C VAL A 233 -18.39 -0.89 -2.91
N ARG A 234 -18.89 -2.06 -2.52
CA ARG A 234 -19.05 -3.22 -3.42
C ARG A 234 -19.91 -2.91 -4.64
N ALA A 235 -20.96 -2.10 -4.48
CA ALA A 235 -21.83 -1.68 -5.58
C ALA A 235 -21.17 -0.69 -6.57
N THR A 236 -19.95 -0.21 -6.28
CA THR A 236 -19.21 0.73 -7.14
C THR A 236 -18.03 0.12 -7.89
N TYR A 237 -17.89 -1.21 -7.86
CA TYR A 237 -16.85 -1.89 -8.64
C TYR A 237 -17.25 -1.90 -10.13
N PRO A 238 -16.45 -1.28 -11.02
CA PRO A 238 -16.64 -1.40 -12.46
C PRO A 238 -16.30 -2.82 -12.95
N GLY A 239 -16.81 -3.17 -14.13
CA GLY A 239 -16.63 -4.47 -14.76
C GLY A 239 -17.21 -5.61 -13.92
N TRP A 240 -16.38 -6.20 -13.06
CA TRP A 240 -16.73 -7.34 -12.22
C TRP A 240 -16.41 -7.11 -10.75
N THR A 241 -17.20 -7.75 -9.88
CA THR A 241 -17.05 -7.64 -8.43
C THR A 241 -16.30 -8.84 -7.86
N PRO A 242 -15.15 -8.65 -7.19
CA PRO A 242 -14.38 -9.76 -6.63
C PRO A 242 -15.11 -10.49 -5.50
N LYS A 243 -14.91 -11.81 -5.43
CA LYS A 243 -15.39 -12.65 -4.32
C LYS A 243 -14.51 -12.44 -3.08
N ARG A 244 -15.03 -12.78 -1.90
CA ARG A 244 -14.28 -12.65 -0.65
C ARG A 244 -13.03 -13.53 -0.66
N GLY A 245 -11.86 -12.92 -0.46
CA GLY A 245 -10.57 -13.62 -0.38
C GLY A 245 -9.89 -13.84 -1.72
N GLN A 246 -10.57 -13.52 -2.83
CA GLN A 246 -10.01 -13.50 -4.17
C GLN A 246 -9.15 -12.24 -4.35
N LEU A 247 -8.10 -12.37 -5.16
CA LEU A 247 -7.26 -11.27 -5.63
C LEU A 247 -7.50 -11.04 -7.12
N ALA A 248 -6.85 -10.05 -7.68
CA ALA A 248 -6.89 -9.79 -9.11
C ALA A 248 -5.53 -9.30 -9.59
N SER A 249 -5.17 -9.67 -10.82
CA SER A 249 -3.93 -9.27 -11.47
C SER A 249 -4.20 -8.97 -12.94
N LEU A 250 -3.27 -8.26 -13.58
CA LEU A 250 -3.31 -8.01 -15.02
C LEU A 250 -2.70 -9.20 -15.77
N ASP A 251 -3.33 -9.54 -16.89
CA ASP A 251 -2.70 -10.39 -17.89
C ASP A 251 -1.41 -9.72 -18.37
N GLY A 252 -0.34 -10.50 -18.47
CA GLY A 252 1.01 -9.96 -18.69
C GLY A 252 1.65 -9.28 -17.48
N GLY A 253 1.06 -9.33 -16.28
CA GLY A 253 1.68 -8.84 -15.03
C GLY A 253 1.38 -7.38 -14.68
N MET A 254 1.69 -6.98 -13.44
CA MET A 254 1.28 -5.68 -12.91
C MET A 254 2.06 -4.48 -13.49
N GLU A 255 3.18 -4.69 -14.18
CA GLU A 255 3.89 -3.63 -14.93
C GLU A 255 3.01 -3.05 -16.07
N VAL A 256 2.03 -3.79 -16.58
CA VAL A 256 1.04 -3.30 -17.56
C VAL A 256 0.29 -2.06 -17.04
N LEU A 257 0.08 -1.96 -15.72
CA LEU A 257 -0.52 -0.77 -15.11
C LEU A 257 0.37 0.47 -15.26
N ILE A 258 1.70 0.29 -15.14
CA ILE A 258 2.68 1.36 -15.32
C ILE A 258 2.71 1.79 -16.79
N GLU A 259 2.78 0.84 -17.70
CA GLU A 259 2.78 1.09 -19.16
C GLU A 259 1.55 1.89 -19.59
N ALA A 260 0.36 1.50 -19.10
CA ALA A 260 -0.88 2.21 -19.40
C ALA A 260 -0.91 3.63 -18.79
N LEU A 261 -0.38 3.82 -17.58
CA LEU A 261 -0.27 5.15 -16.97
C LEU A 261 0.68 6.04 -17.77
N VAL A 262 1.85 5.54 -18.15
CA VAL A 262 2.82 6.29 -18.97
C VAL A 262 2.19 6.65 -20.31
N THR A 263 1.56 5.69 -20.99
CA THR A 263 0.88 5.93 -22.28
C THR A 263 -0.19 7.02 -22.16
N ALA A 264 -1.01 6.97 -21.11
CA ALA A 264 -2.05 7.97 -20.90
C ALA A 264 -1.50 9.36 -20.56
N LEU A 265 -0.35 9.43 -19.88
CA LEU A 265 0.32 10.68 -19.50
C LEU A 265 1.09 11.29 -20.67
N ASP A 266 1.78 10.48 -21.48
CA ASP A 266 2.48 10.94 -22.68
C ASP A 266 1.52 11.50 -23.74
N ALA A 267 0.25 11.06 -23.73
CA ALA A 267 -0.80 11.57 -24.60
C ALA A 267 -1.46 12.87 -24.08
N ASP A 268 -1.12 13.34 -22.88
CA ASP A 268 -1.67 14.57 -22.28
C ASP A 268 -0.66 15.71 -22.42
N ASP A 269 -0.95 16.69 -23.27
CA ASP A 269 -0.09 17.86 -23.53
C ASP A 269 0.22 18.71 -22.27
N GLY A 270 -0.56 18.52 -21.19
CA GLY A 270 -0.31 19.16 -19.90
C GLY A 270 0.68 18.42 -19.01
N VAL A 271 1.25 17.30 -19.45
CA VAL A 271 2.18 16.46 -18.67
C VAL A 271 3.52 16.35 -19.38
N GLU A 272 4.59 16.45 -18.60
CA GLU A 272 5.96 16.19 -19.03
C GLU A 272 6.59 15.11 -18.15
N LEU A 273 7.10 14.03 -18.75
CA LEU A 273 7.84 12.97 -18.06
C LEU A 273 9.34 13.14 -18.33
N CYS A 274 10.12 13.44 -17.28
CA CYS A 274 11.56 13.62 -17.36
C CYS A 274 12.29 12.48 -16.64
N PHE A 275 13.06 11.70 -17.40
CA PHE A 275 13.89 10.60 -16.88
C PHE A 275 15.36 11.04 -16.73
N ASN A 276 16.13 10.29 -15.94
CA ASN A 276 17.52 10.59 -15.61
C ASN A 276 17.71 11.94 -14.88
N VAL A 277 16.71 12.36 -14.09
CA VAL A 277 16.75 13.56 -13.27
C VAL A 277 16.87 13.16 -11.81
N ASP A 278 18.10 13.18 -11.28
CA ASP A 278 18.39 12.82 -9.90
C ASP A 278 18.51 14.06 -9.01
N LEU A 279 17.48 14.31 -8.20
CA LEU A 279 17.40 15.46 -7.31
C LEU A 279 17.22 14.96 -5.87
N ALA A 280 18.05 15.48 -4.95
CA ALA A 280 18.08 15.04 -3.57
C ALA A 280 17.02 15.71 -2.67
N THR A 281 16.53 16.90 -3.05
CA THR A 281 15.65 17.70 -2.18
C THR A 281 14.43 18.28 -2.92
N PRO A 282 13.31 18.51 -2.21
CA PRO A 282 12.15 19.21 -2.76
C PRO A 282 12.48 20.61 -3.30
N GLU A 283 13.40 21.34 -2.66
CA GLU A 283 13.84 22.66 -3.11
C GLU A 283 14.55 22.60 -4.47
N ALA A 284 15.37 21.57 -4.69
CA ALA A 284 16.03 21.35 -5.98
C ALA A 284 15.00 21.01 -7.07
N ALA A 285 13.99 20.21 -6.76
CA ALA A 285 12.89 19.89 -7.69
C ALA A 285 12.06 21.13 -8.05
N ALA A 286 11.74 21.98 -7.07
CA ALA A 286 11.08 23.26 -7.29
C ALA A 286 11.91 24.18 -8.21
N ALA A 287 13.20 24.33 -7.92
CA ALA A 287 14.11 25.15 -8.72
C ALA A 287 14.27 24.62 -10.16
N HIS A 288 14.36 23.30 -10.34
CA HIS A 288 14.47 22.66 -11.65
C HIS A 288 13.30 23.01 -12.57
N ALA A 289 12.08 23.05 -12.02
CA ALA A 289 10.87 23.36 -12.77
C ALA A 289 10.46 24.84 -12.74
N GLY A 290 11.18 25.69 -12.01
CA GLY A 290 10.86 27.11 -11.88
C GLY A 290 9.60 27.42 -11.08
N VAL A 291 9.23 26.55 -10.12
CA VAL A 291 8.03 26.72 -9.27
C VAL A 291 8.41 26.89 -7.79
N GLY A 292 7.45 27.27 -6.95
CA GLY A 292 7.60 27.29 -5.51
C GLY A 292 7.59 25.89 -4.88
N LEU A 293 8.23 25.76 -3.71
CA LEU A 293 8.28 24.50 -2.93
C LEU A 293 6.89 23.90 -2.64
N ARG A 294 5.86 24.75 -2.49
CA ARG A 294 4.48 24.29 -2.24
C ARG A 294 3.90 23.44 -3.37
N SER A 295 4.44 23.60 -4.58
CA SER A 295 4.02 22.92 -5.80
C SER A 295 4.72 21.58 -6.02
N VAL A 296 5.57 21.16 -5.08
CA VAL A 296 6.31 19.90 -5.15
C VAL A 296 5.56 18.80 -4.39
N LEU A 297 5.22 17.74 -5.10
CA LEU A 297 4.74 16.47 -4.55
C LEU A 297 5.88 15.45 -4.57
N TRP A 298 6.36 15.04 -3.41
CA TRP A 298 7.43 14.05 -3.31
C TRP A 298 6.85 12.63 -3.17
N ALA A 299 7.04 11.79 -4.20
CA ALA A 299 6.49 10.44 -4.29
C ALA A 299 7.58 9.34 -4.34
N ALA A 300 8.82 9.67 -3.99
CA ALA A 300 9.97 8.76 -3.94
C ALA A 300 10.57 8.67 -2.52
N PRO A 301 11.38 7.64 -2.21
CA PRO A 301 12.21 7.65 -1.00
C PRO A 301 13.17 8.84 -0.97
N ARG A 302 13.38 9.46 0.20
CA ARG A 302 14.37 10.53 0.39
C ARG A 302 15.67 9.97 0.94
N GLU A 303 16.80 10.63 0.66
CA GLU A 303 18.13 10.21 1.14
C GLU A 303 18.22 10.09 2.66
N HIS A 304 17.50 10.96 3.38
CA HIS A 304 17.50 11.00 4.85
C HIS A 304 16.43 10.09 5.47
N ASP A 305 15.61 9.40 4.67
CA ASP A 305 14.68 8.42 5.20
C ASP A 305 15.49 7.23 5.75
N ALA A 306 15.11 6.72 6.92
CA ALA A 306 15.76 5.56 7.49
C ALA A 306 15.69 4.39 6.51
N ALA A 307 16.82 3.70 6.32
CA ALA A 307 16.88 2.52 5.45
C ALA A 307 15.85 1.49 5.94
N GLY A 308 14.87 1.20 5.08
CA GLY A 308 13.87 0.17 5.33
C GLY A 308 14.45 -1.24 5.19
N PRO A 309 13.63 -2.27 5.46
CA PRO A 309 14.04 -3.66 5.23
C PRO A 309 14.33 -3.88 3.73
N GLN A 310 15.43 -4.57 3.45
CA GLN A 310 15.77 -4.99 2.09
C GLN A 310 15.15 -6.34 1.78
N LEU A 311 14.70 -6.52 0.53
CA LEU A 311 14.15 -7.77 0.04
C LEU A 311 14.89 -8.18 -1.23
N THR A 312 15.37 -9.42 -1.27
CA THR A 312 15.81 -10.06 -2.51
C THR A 312 14.68 -10.95 -2.98
N VAL A 313 14.25 -10.76 -4.24
CA VAL A 313 13.22 -11.57 -4.87
C VAL A 313 13.87 -12.47 -5.90
N VAL A 314 13.58 -13.77 -5.82
CA VAL A 314 14.08 -14.78 -6.75
C VAL A 314 12.88 -15.41 -7.43
N ALA A 315 12.82 -15.27 -8.75
CA ALA A 315 11.87 -16.01 -9.58
C ALA A 315 12.47 -17.39 -9.88
N ALA A 316 11.69 -18.44 -9.69
CA ALA A 316 12.08 -19.81 -9.98
C ALA A 316 10.92 -20.57 -10.62
N GLY A 317 11.14 -21.10 -11.82
CA GLY A 317 10.22 -21.99 -12.52
C GLY A 317 10.49 -23.45 -12.15
N TYR A 318 9.44 -24.26 -12.12
CA TYR A 318 9.50 -25.70 -11.87
C TYR A 318 8.57 -26.42 -12.84
N LEU A 319 8.86 -27.68 -13.20
CA LEU A 319 7.89 -28.48 -13.92
C LEU A 319 6.77 -28.91 -12.97
N GLN A 320 5.56 -29.07 -13.50
CA GLN A 320 4.39 -29.47 -12.71
C GLN A 320 4.61 -30.79 -11.93
N ALA A 321 5.42 -31.71 -12.48
CA ALA A 321 5.80 -32.95 -11.80
C ALA A 321 6.64 -32.72 -10.53
N ASP A 322 7.51 -31.71 -10.53
CA ASP A 322 8.42 -31.40 -9.41
C ASP A 322 7.68 -30.77 -8.23
N VAL A 323 6.51 -30.16 -8.49
CA VAL A 323 5.71 -29.44 -7.50
C VAL A 323 4.36 -30.11 -7.21
N ALA A 324 4.21 -31.39 -7.57
CA ALA A 324 2.96 -32.14 -7.38
C ALA A 324 2.49 -32.19 -5.92
N GLU A 325 3.43 -32.18 -4.95
CA GLU A 325 3.13 -32.17 -3.51
C GLU A 325 2.93 -30.74 -2.94
N VAL A 326 3.20 -29.70 -3.73
CA VAL A 326 3.02 -28.31 -3.31
C VAL A 326 1.53 -27.97 -3.39
N PRO A 327 0.89 -27.64 -2.25
CA PRO A 327 -0.54 -27.37 -2.22
C PRO A 327 -0.85 -26.08 -2.95
N VAL A 328 -1.96 -26.09 -3.69
CA VAL A 328 -2.53 -24.89 -4.32
C VAL A 328 -2.83 -23.83 -3.25
N GLY A 329 -2.44 -22.59 -3.52
CA GLY A 329 -2.59 -21.48 -2.60
C GLY A 329 -1.77 -20.27 -3.02
N TYR A 330 -2.14 -19.09 -2.53
CA TYR A 330 -1.44 -17.84 -2.83
C TYR A 330 0.06 -17.88 -2.50
N GLY A 331 0.43 -18.59 -1.43
CA GLY A 331 1.82 -18.69 -1.01
C GLY A 331 1.99 -19.12 0.44
N THR A 332 3.25 -19.16 0.87
CA THR A 332 3.71 -19.62 2.17
C THR A 332 4.61 -18.58 2.82
N LEU A 333 4.36 -18.24 4.08
CA LEU A 333 5.17 -17.30 4.87
C LEU A 333 6.04 -18.04 5.89
N PHE A 334 7.23 -17.50 6.15
CA PHE A 334 8.23 -18.06 7.04
C PHE A 334 8.63 -17.00 8.09
N PRO A 335 7.90 -16.91 9.22
CA PRO A 335 8.15 -15.91 10.27
C PRO A 335 9.40 -16.14 11.12
N ASP A 336 10.16 -17.21 10.91
CA ASP A 336 11.40 -17.44 11.67
C ASP A 336 12.47 -16.46 11.16
N ALA A 337 12.93 -15.55 12.01
CA ALA A 337 13.96 -14.57 11.67
C ALA A 337 15.31 -15.21 11.27
N ARG A 338 15.52 -16.49 11.58
CA ARG A 338 16.69 -17.26 11.13
C ARG A 338 16.51 -17.87 9.75
N SER A 339 15.29 -17.85 9.20
CA SER A 339 15.04 -18.33 7.85
C SER A 339 15.64 -17.34 6.85
N PRO A 340 16.38 -17.81 5.83
CA PRO A 340 16.84 -16.95 4.75
C PRO A 340 15.69 -16.50 3.82
N ILE A 341 14.49 -17.05 4.01
CA ILE A 341 13.31 -16.80 3.18
C ILE A 341 12.22 -16.25 4.08
N SER A 342 11.62 -15.11 3.72
CA SER A 342 10.47 -14.54 4.45
C SER A 342 9.13 -15.07 3.91
N GLY A 343 9.09 -15.45 2.64
CA GLY A 343 7.91 -15.98 1.97
C GLY A 343 8.20 -16.59 0.60
N ILE A 344 7.26 -17.41 0.12
CA ILE A 344 7.18 -17.93 -1.25
C ILE A 344 5.80 -17.58 -1.77
N LEU A 345 5.73 -16.94 -2.92
CA LEU A 345 4.49 -16.69 -3.66
C LEU A 345 4.38 -17.72 -4.78
N HIS A 346 3.18 -18.28 -4.98
CA HIS A 346 2.94 -19.21 -6.08
C HIS A 346 2.35 -18.43 -7.25
N GLU A 347 3.19 -17.87 -8.12
CA GLU A 347 2.73 -16.98 -9.20
C GLU A 347 1.74 -17.66 -10.15
N SER A 348 1.94 -18.95 -10.46
CA SER A 348 1.02 -19.75 -11.29
C SER A 348 -0.38 -19.93 -10.68
N ASP A 349 -0.52 -19.73 -9.37
CA ASP A 349 -1.80 -19.77 -8.67
C ASP A 349 -2.50 -18.39 -8.65
N VAL A 350 -1.78 -17.31 -9.01
CA VAL A 350 -2.21 -15.91 -8.96
C VAL A 350 -2.53 -15.35 -10.34
N HIS A 351 -1.61 -15.50 -11.29
CA HIS A 351 -1.79 -15.07 -12.67
C HIS A 351 -2.71 -16.05 -13.43
N ALA A 352 -3.37 -15.53 -14.47
CA ALA A 352 -4.11 -16.36 -15.40
C ALA A 352 -3.11 -17.07 -16.33
N GLY A 353 -2.90 -18.37 -16.14
CA GLY A 353 -1.95 -19.15 -16.93
C GLY A 353 -2.00 -20.64 -16.59
N SER A 354 -1.29 -21.47 -17.36
CA SER A 354 -1.09 -22.87 -17.02
C SER A 354 -0.13 -22.99 -15.83
N ARG A 355 -0.48 -23.83 -14.86
CA ARG A 355 0.41 -24.22 -13.76
C ARG A 355 1.44 -25.25 -14.20
#